data_AF-A0A1C6URP8-F1
#
_entry.id   AF-A0A1C6URP8-F1
#
_cell.length_a   1.000
_cell.length_b   1.000
_cell.length_c   1.000
_cell.angle_alpha   90.00
_cell.angle_beta   90.00
_cell.angle_gamma   90.00
#
_symmetry.space_group_name_H-M   'P 1'
#
loop_
_entity.id
_entity.type
_entity.pdbx_description
1 polymer ?
#
loop_
_entity_poly.entity_id
_entity_poly.type
_entity_poly.pdbx_seq_one_letter_code
_entity_poly.pdbx_strand_id
1 'polypeptide(L)'
;MLKGFKDFIMRGNVVDLAVGVVIGAAFTSVVTTLTNAFLKPLIGLFVLLLTGKSNGLAGAAWKIRGVEFDWISFINALITFLLTAAALYFLVVFPMNKLAERRKRGEEPPPNAPSEEVKLLTEIRDALVAAGHTTPGQQRGALDDVLGRREEPPTRH
;
A
#
# COMPACT_ATOMS: atom_id res chain seq x y z
N MET A 1 -13.21 -6.84 -29.69
CA MET A 1 -13.31 -7.03 -28.21
C MET A 1 -11.98 -7.44 -27.58
N LEU A 2 -11.27 -8.45 -28.10
CA LEU A 2 -9.95 -8.86 -27.59
C LEU A 2 -8.89 -7.74 -27.51
N LYS A 3 -8.86 -6.82 -28.49
CA LYS A 3 -7.95 -5.66 -28.48
C LYS A 3 -8.26 -4.68 -27.33
N GLY A 4 -9.54 -4.35 -27.12
CA GLY A 4 -9.97 -3.48 -26.02
C GLY A 4 -9.81 -4.13 -24.64
N PHE A 5 -9.93 -5.45 -24.54
CA PHE A 5 -9.62 -6.19 -23.32
C PHE A 5 -8.12 -6.17 -23.00
N LYS A 6 -7.26 -6.37 -24.02
CA LYS A 6 -5.81 -6.21 -23.87
C LYS A 6 -5.45 -4.80 -23.41
N ASP A 7 -6.02 -3.76 -24.01
CA ASP A 7 -5.77 -2.37 -23.64
C ASP A 7 -6.31 -2.02 -22.23
N PHE A 8 -7.33 -2.73 -21.76
CA PHE A 8 -7.84 -2.63 -20.39
C PHE A 8 -6.89 -3.26 -19.38
N ILE A 9 -6.42 -4.49 -19.63
CA ILE A 9 -5.48 -5.19 -18.75
C ILE A 9 -4.10 -4.51 -18.77
N MET A 10 -3.67 -3.94 -19.89
CA MET A 10 -2.38 -3.24 -20.01
C MET A 10 -2.33 -1.92 -19.20
N ARG A 11 -3.44 -1.45 -18.63
CA ARG A 11 -3.40 -0.42 -17.58
C ARG A 11 -2.81 -1.07 -16.32
N GLY A 12 -1.52 -0.83 -16.06
CA GLY A 12 -0.73 -1.49 -15.00
C GLY A 12 -1.42 -1.58 -13.62
N ASN A 13 -2.18 -0.56 -13.23
CA ASN A 13 -2.96 -0.56 -11.99
C ASN A 13 -3.97 -1.73 -11.86
N VAL A 14 -4.49 -2.24 -12.99
CA VAL A 14 -5.45 -3.37 -13.00
C VAL A 14 -4.72 -4.70 -12.78
N VAL A 15 -3.53 -4.88 -13.37
CA VAL A 15 -2.73 -6.10 -13.22
C VAL A 15 -2.26 -6.25 -11.79
N ASP A 16 -1.70 -5.19 -11.21
CA ASP A 16 -1.17 -5.22 -9.85
C ASP A 16 -2.27 -5.51 -8.81
N LEU A 17 -3.45 -4.91 -9.00
CA LEU A 17 -4.62 -5.19 -8.18
C LEU A 17 -5.08 -6.65 -8.34
N ALA A 18 -5.19 -7.13 -9.59
CA ALA A 18 -5.62 -8.49 -9.87
C ALA A 18 -4.67 -9.53 -9.25
N VAL A 19 -3.36 -9.33 -9.39
CA VAL A 19 -2.33 -10.20 -8.80
C VAL A 19 -2.44 -10.20 -7.28
N GLY A 20 -2.60 -9.03 -6.65
CA GLY A 20 -2.79 -8.91 -5.20
C GLY A 20 -3.99 -9.70 -4.68
N VAL A 21 -5.13 -9.61 -5.36
CA VAL A 21 -6.36 -10.34 -4.98
C VAL A 21 -6.18 -11.85 -5.12
N VAL A 22 -5.60 -12.31 -6.24
CA VAL A 22 -5.39 -13.75 -6.50
C VAL A 22 -4.42 -14.36 -5.47
N ILE A 23 -3.30 -13.68 -5.19
CA ILE A 23 -2.33 -14.15 -4.19
C ILE A 23 -2.97 -14.15 -2.79
N GLY A 24 -3.72 -13.10 -2.44
CA GLY A 24 -4.42 -13.02 -1.16
C GLY A 24 -5.42 -14.17 -0.95
N ALA A 25 -6.20 -14.50 -1.99
CA ALA A 25 -7.16 -15.62 -1.96
C ALA A 25 -6.44 -16.97 -1.82
N ALA A 26 -5.39 -17.20 -2.61
CA ALA A 26 -4.60 -18.43 -2.56
C ALA A 26 -3.95 -18.63 -1.18
N PHE A 27 -3.35 -17.59 -0.61
CA PHE A 27 -2.73 -17.65 0.72
C PHE A 27 -3.75 -17.95 1.82
N THR A 28 -4.91 -17.26 1.80
CA THR A 28 -6.00 -17.51 2.75
C THR A 28 -6.49 -18.95 2.68
N SER A 29 -6.57 -19.52 1.48
CA SER A 29 -6.95 -20.93 1.28
C SER A 29 -5.93 -21.90 1.90
N VAL A 30 -4.63 -21.62 1.78
CA VAL A 30 -3.56 -22.43 2.41
C VAL A 30 -3.70 -22.42 3.93
N VAL A 31 -3.85 -21.24 4.54
CA VAL A 31 -3.97 -21.13 6.01
C VAL A 31 -5.28 -21.76 6.51
N THR A 32 -6.37 -21.59 5.77
CA THR A 32 -7.66 -22.23 6.08
C THR A 32 -7.54 -23.75 6.01
N THR A 33 -6.89 -24.28 4.98
CA THR A 33 -6.65 -25.72 4.83
C THR A 33 -5.79 -26.26 5.97
N LEU A 34 -4.71 -25.56 6.32
CA LEU A 34 -3.86 -25.90 7.45
C LEU A 34 -4.67 -25.95 8.76
N THR A 35 -5.49 -24.93 9.00
CA THR A 35 -6.27 -24.84 10.24
C THR A 35 -7.34 -25.93 10.30
N ASN A 36 -8.01 -26.21 9.18
CA ASN A 36 -9.01 -27.27 9.10
C ASN A 36 -8.39 -28.68 9.18
N ALA A 37 -7.19 -28.89 8.62
CA ALA A 37 -6.54 -30.19 8.60
C ALA A 37 -5.85 -30.54 9.93
N PHE A 38 -5.35 -29.54 10.66
CA PHE A 38 -4.58 -29.77 11.89
C PHE A 38 -5.28 -29.24 13.14
N LEU A 39 -5.73 -27.98 13.15
CA LEU A 39 -6.31 -27.39 14.36
C LEU A 39 -7.70 -27.93 14.66
N LYS A 40 -8.57 -28.06 13.66
CA LYS A 40 -9.92 -28.61 13.85
C LYS A 40 -9.91 -30.01 14.49
N PRO A 41 -9.08 -30.99 14.04
CA PRO A 41 -9.00 -32.28 14.73
C PRO A 41 -8.33 -32.19 16.10
N LEU A 42 -7.36 -31.28 16.32
CA LEU A 42 -6.79 -31.06 17.65
C LEU A 42 -7.81 -30.52 18.66
N ILE A 43 -8.64 -29.56 18.23
CA ILE A 43 -9.75 -29.03 19.04
C ILE A 43 -10.76 -30.14 19.30
N GLY A 44 -11.10 -30.94 18.30
CA GLY A 44 -11.98 -32.09 18.44
C GLY A 44 -11.45 -33.14 19.44
N LEU A 45 -10.15 -33.44 19.39
CA LEU A 45 -9.48 -34.34 20.33
C LEU A 45 -9.47 -33.77 21.75
N PHE A 46 -9.21 -32.48 21.90
CA PHE A 46 -9.25 -31.82 23.21
C PHE A 46 -10.64 -31.88 23.84
N VAL A 47 -11.70 -31.63 23.04
CA VAL A 47 -13.09 -31.77 23.50
C VAL A 47 -13.39 -33.21 23.90
N LEU A 48 -12.96 -34.21 23.11
CA LEU A 48 -13.11 -35.63 23.42
C LEU A 48 -12.45 -35.99 24.77
N LEU A 49 -11.22 -35.53 25.00
CA LEU A 49 -10.48 -35.79 26.25
C LEU A 49 -11.18 -35.18 27.47
N LEU A 50 -11.80 -34.00 27.33
CA LEU A 50 -12.48 -33.31 28.43
C LEU A 50 -13.89 -33.84 28.72
N THR A 51 -14.62 -34.29 27.69
CA THR A 51 -16.04 -34.69 27.85
C THR A 51 -16.30 -36.18 27.70
N GLY A 52 -15.30 -36.98 27.27
CA GLY A 52 -15.41 -38.42 27.08
C GLY A 52 -16.40 -38.86 25.99
N LYS A 53 -16.98 -37.93 25.23
CA LYS A 53 -17.98 -38.17 24.20
C LYS A 53 -17.33 -38.17 22.82
N SER A 54 -17.42 -39.31 22.13
CA SER A 54 -16.85 -39.57 20.80
C SER A 54 -17.60 -38.91 19.63
N ASN A 55 -18.63 -38.11 19.91
CA ASN A 55 -19.48 -37.50 18.87
C ASN A 55 -18.78 -36.38 18.06
N GLY A 56 -17.45 -36.28 18.13
CA GLY A 56 -16.68 -35.23 17.48
C GLY A 56 -17.10 -33.82 17.93
N LEU A 57 -16.79 -32.83 17.10
CA LEU A 57 -17.15 -31.41 17.32
C LEU A 57 -18.66 -31.18 17.49
N ALA A 58 -19.51 -32.14 17.10
CA ALA A 58 -20.95 -32.09 17.32
C ALA A 58 -21.36 -32.34 18.80
N GLY A 59 -20.45 -32.86 19.63
CA GLY A 59 -20.71 -33.13 21.05
C GLY A 59 -20.83 -31.90 21.95
N ALA A 60 -20.34 -30.73 21.51
CA ALA A 60 -20.45 -29.49 22.27
C ALA A 60 -21.47 -28.49 21.69
N ALA A 61 -22.11 -28.80 20.55
CA ALA A 61 -23.16 -27.96 20.01
C ALA A 61 -24.37 -27.99 20.96
N TRP A 62 -24.76 -26.82 21.48
CA TRP A 62 -25.93 -26.73 22.35
C TRP A 62 -27.19 -26.72 21.49
N LYS A 63 -28.11 -27.63 21.80
CA LYS A 63 -29.46 -27.61 21.24
C LYS A 63 -30.37 -26.81 22.15
N ILE A 64 -30.75 -25.61 21.72
CA ILE A 64 -31.77 -24.81 22.41
C ILE A 64 -33.03 -24.87 21.56
N ARG A 65 -34.09 -25.50 22.08
CA ARG A 65 -35.40 -25.63 21.40
C ARG A 65 -35.31 -26.21 19.97
N GLY A 66 -34.42 -27.18 19.77
CA GLY A 66 -34.21 -27.83 18.46
C GLY A 66 -33.26 -27.09 17.51
N VAL A 67 -32.76 -25.91 17.88
CA VAL A 67 -31.75 -25.17 17.10
C VAL A 67 -30.35 -25.57 17.59
N GLU A 68 -29.51 -26.05 16.67
CA GLU A 68 -28.11 -26.40 16.92
C GLU A 68 -27.22 -25.15 16.88
N PHE A 69 -26.53 -24.84 17.99
CA PHE A 69 -25.50 -23.81 18.05
C PHE A 69 -24.10 -24.43 17.98
N ASP A 70 -23.47 -24.36 16.81
CA ASP A 70 -22.09 -24.81 16.59
C ASP A 70 -21.07 -23.69 16.92
N TRP A 71 -20.94 -23.40 18.22
CA TRP A 71 -19.97 -22.42 18.71
C TRP A 71 -18.51 -22.87 18.50
N ILE A 72 -18.26 -24.17 18.32
CA ILE A 72 -16.90 -24.68 18.10
C ILE A 72 -16.42 -24.31 16.71
N SER A 73 -17.27 -24.44 15.68
CA SER A 73 -16.93 -23.98 14.33
C SER A 73 -16.65 -22.46 14.31
N PHE A 74 -17.36 -21.68 15.13
CA PHE A 74 -17.07 -20.25 15.30
C PHE A 74 -15.69 -19.99 15.92
N ILE A 75 -15.35 -20.69 17.01
CA ILE A 75 -14.00 -20.61 17.63
C ILE A 75 -12.93 -21.01 16.62
N ASN A 76 -13.15 -22.08 15.85
CA ASN A 76 -12.21 -22.50 14.80
C ASN A 76 -12.04 -21.42 13.72
N ALA A 77 -13.13 -20.80 13.27
CA ALA A 77 -13.07 -19.70 12.31
C ALA A 77 -12.28 -18.50 12.87
N LEU A 78 -12.49 -18.16 14.15
CA LEU A 78 -11.76 -17.09 14.82
C LEU A 78 -10.26 -17.40 14.92
N ILE A 79 -9.89 -18.63 15.28
CA ILE A 79 -8.48 -19.05 15.32
C ILE A 79 -7.86 -19.03 13.92
N THR A 80 -8.58 -19.51 12.90
CA THR A 80 -8.15 -19.46 11.48
C THR A 80 -7.87 -18.03 11.05
N PHE A 81 -8.76 -17.10 11.41
CA PHE A 81 -8.61 -15.68 11.10
C PHE A 81 -7.37 -15.10 11.78
N LEU A 82 -7.18 -15.35 13.09
CA LEU A 82 -6.01 -14.86 13.82
C LEU A 82 -4.70 -15.43 13.28
N LEU A 83 -4.67 -16.71 12.89
CA LEU A 83 -3.49 -17.31 12.27
C LEU A 83 -3.20 -16.73 10.89
N THR A 84 -4.24 -16.51 10.07
CA THR A 84 -4.07 -15.85 8.76
C THR A 84 -3.51 -14.44 8.93
N ALA A 85 -4.07 -13.66 9.86
CA ALA A 85 -3.61 -12.31 10.16
C ALA A 85 -2.17 -12.31 10.69
N ALA A 86 -1.83 -13.22 11.61
CA ALA A 86 -0.49 -13.37 12.14
C ALA A 86 0.51 -13.76 11.04
N ALA A 87 0.15 -14.70 10.17
CA ALA A 87 1.02 -15.12 9.07
C ALA A 87 1.24 -14.00 8.07
N LEU A 88 0.20 -13.25 7.66
CA LEU A 88 0.34 -12.06 6.81
C LEU A 88 1.21 -10.98 7.48
N TYR A 89 1.00 -10.75 8.78
CA TYR A 89 1.78 -9.77 9.51
C TYR A 89 3.27 -10.15 9.56
N PHE A 90 3.60 -11.39 9.95
CA PHE A 90 4.99 -11.81 10.08
C PHE A 90 5.71 -12.04 8.74
N LEU A 91 5.02 -12.51 7.69
CA LEU A 91 5.63 -12.81 6.39
C LEU A 91 5.67 -11.62 5.44
N VAL A 92 4.72 -10.68 5.54
CA VAL A 92 4.59 -9.56 4.60
C VAL A 92 4.85 -8.23 5.30
N VAL A 93 4.07 -7.91 6.33
CA VAL A 93 4.10 -6.58 6.95
C VAL A 93 5.39 -6.34 7.73
N PHE A 94 5.82 -7.31 8.54
CA PHE A 94 7.02 -7.23 9.35
C PHE A 94 8.31 -7.04 8.52
N PRO A 95 8.60 -7.85 7.47
CA PRO A 95 9.78 -7.62 6.65
C PRO A 95 9.67 -6.32 5.85
N MET A 96 8.48 -5.94 5.38
CA MET A 96 8.29 -4.65 4.71
C MET A 96 8.58 -3.47 5.65
N ASN A 97 8.07 -3.51 6.88
CA ASN A 97 8.34 -2.48 7.88
C ASN A 97 9.83 -2.43 8.26
N LYS A 98 10.46 -3.58 8.45
CA LYS A 98 11.90 -3.67 8.74
C LYS A 98 12.76 -3.16 7.57
N LEU A 99 12.37 -3.45 6.33
CA LEU A 99 13.05 -2.93 5.14
C LEU A 99 12.84 -1.41 4.99
N ALA A 100 11.64 -0.92 5.27
CA ALA A 100 11.35 0.51 5.28
C ALA A 100 12.14 1.26 6.37
N GLU A 101 12.29 0.67 7.56
CA GLU A 101 13.12 1.23 8.64
C GLU A 101 14.61 1.25 8.27
N ARG A 102 15.12 0.20 7.61
CA ARG A 102 16.50 0.17 7.10
C ARG A 102 16.74 1.21 6.02
N ARG A 103 15.77 1.40 5.11
CA ARG A 103 15.77 2.50 4.13
C ARG A 103 15.69 3.88 4.78
N LYS A 104 15.16 4.01 6.01
CA LYS A 104 15.15 5.28 6.75
C LYS A 104 16.40 5.52 7.59
N ARG A 105 17.22 4.49 7.87
CA ARG A 105 18.39 4.57 8.77
C ARG A 105 19.75 4.53 8.09
N GLY A 106 19.86 4.07 6.84
CA GLY A 106 21.16 3.79 6.21
C GLY A 106 21.40 4.41 4.84
N GLU A 107 20.38 4.89 4.16
CA GLU A 107 20.49 5.46 2.82
C GLU A 107 19.42 6.55 2.75
N GLU A 108 19.80 7.81 2.51
CA GLU A 108 18.93 8.59 1.63
C GLU A 108 18.71 7.66 0.43
N PRO A 109 17.47 7.26 0.09
CA PRO A 109 17.30 6.48 -1.13
C PRO A 109 18.03 7.27 -2.21
N PRO A 110 18.86 6.68 -3.09
CA PRO A 110 19.20 7.38 -4.32
C PRO A 110 17.83 7.82 -4.82
N PRO A 111 17.55 9.14 -4.87
CA PRO A 111 16.19 9.63 -5.02
C PRO A 111 15.69 8.87 -6.22
N ASN A 112 14.60 8.09 -6.08
CA ASN A 112 13.93 7.45 -7.21
C ASN A 112 14.06 8.46 -8.32
N ALA A 113 14.92 8.21 -9.32
CA ALA A 113 15.50 9.30 -10.13
C ALA A 113 14.33 10.21 -10.45
N PRO A 114 14.33 11.47 -9.94
CA PRO A 114 13.09 12.19 -9.70
C PRO A 114 12.21 12.00 -10.92
N SER A 115 10.95 11.59 -10.71
CA SER A 115 10.05 11.29 -11.84
C SER A 115 10.22 12.40 -12.87
N GLU A 116 10.13 12.10 -14.16
CA GLU A 116 10.42 13.14 -15.17
C GLU A 116 9.65 14.43 -14.87
N GLU A 117 8.44 14.31 -14.31
CA GLU A 117 7.70 15.39 -13.67
C GLU A 117 8.44 16.14 -12.55
N VAL A 118 8.97 15.48 -11.52
CA VAL A 118 9.74 16.15 -10.46
C VAL A 118 11.01 16.81 -11.01
N LYS A 119 11.67 16.21 -12.02
CA LYS A 119 12.81 16.86 -12.72
C LYS A 119 12.38 18.10 -13.48
N LEU A 120 11.34 17.98 -14.31
CA LEU A 120 10.74 19.09 -15.05
C LEU A 120 10.28 20.20 -14.10
N LEU A 121 9.64 19.87 -12.98
CA LEU A 121 9.20 20.84 -11.98
C LEU A 121 10.40 21.52 -11.28
N THR A 122 11.50 20.80 -11.09
CA THR A 122 12.74 21.38 -10.55
C THR A 122 13.38 22.34 -11.55
N GLU A 123 13.46 21.94 -12.83
CA GLU A 123 13.95 22.79 -13.92
C GLU A 123 13.08 24.04 -14.13
N ILE A 124 11.75 23.90 -14.06
CA ILE A 124 10.80 25.02 -14.14
C ILE A 124 10.97 25.96 -12.95
N ARG A 125 11.10 25.42 -11.72
CA ARG A 125 11.36 26.23 -10.52
C ARG A 125 12.66 27.01 -10.68
N ASP A 126 13.73 26.35 -11.11
CA ASP A 126 15.05 26.96 -11.23
C ASP A 126 15.06 28.02 -12.35
N ALA A 127 14.35 27.79 -13.45
CA ALA A 127 14.13 28.79 -14.50
C ALA A 127 13.31 30.00 -14.00
N LEU A 128 12.28 29.77 -13.18
CA LEU A 128 11.46 30.85 -12.60
C LEU A 128 12.22 31.64 -11.53
N VAL A 129 13.06 30.99 -10.72
CA VAL A 129 13.91 31.67 -9.74
C VAL A 129 14.98 32.49 -10.46
N ALA A 130 15.61 31.94 -11.49
CA ALA A 130 16.56 32.67 -12.33
C ALA A 130 15.92 33.89 -13.01
N ALA A 131 14.67 33.76 -13.49
CA ALA A 131 13.90 34.88 -14.06
C ALA A 131 13.36 35.86 -13.00
N GLY A 132 13.10 35.40 -11.78
CA GLY A 132 12.60 36.22 -10.66
C GLY A 132 13.63 37.21 -10.10
N HIS A 133 14.91 37.05 -10.45
CA HIS A 133 15.99 37.97 -10.05
C HIS A 133 16.22 39.13 -11.01
N THR A 134 15.58 39.15 -12.20
CA THR A 134 15.48 40.38 -13.00
C THR A 134 14.34 41.23 -12.43
N THR A 135 14.68 42.14 -11.53
CA THR A 135 13.72 43.13 -11.01
C THR A 135 13.06 43.85 -12.20
N PRO A 136 11.73 44.06 -12.23
CA PRO A 136 11.05 44.72 -13.35
C PRO A 136 11.65 46.08 -13.76
N GLY A 137 12.32 46.77 -12.83
CA GLY A 137 13.07 48.01 -13.10
C GLY A 137 14.35 47.82 -13.91
N GLN A 138 15.02 46.66 -13.79
CA GLN A 138 16.26 46.36 -14.49
C GLN A 138 15.99 45.89 -15.93
N GLN A 139 14.88 45.19 -16.14
CA GLN A 139 14.41 44.83 -17.48
C GLN A 139 13.87 46.05 -18.24
N ARG A 140 13.19 46.99 -17.55
CA ARG A 140 12.82 48.30 -18.13
C ARG A 140 14.04 49.16 -18.46
N GLY A 141 15.01 49.28 -17.54
CA GLY A 141 16.24 50.05 -17.79
C GLY A 141 17.07 49.51 -18.97
N ALA A 142 17.18 48.18 -19.11
CA ALA A 142 17.87 47.56 -20.24
C ALA A 142 17.11 47.76 -21.57
N LEU A 143 15.77 47.74 -21.54
CA LEU A 143 14.95 48.05 -22.71
C LEU A 143 15.02 49.53 -23.09
N ASP A 144 15.04 50.44 -22.11
CA ASP A 144 15.14 51.88 -22.33
C ASP A 144 16.55 52.31 -22.81
N ASP A 145 17.62 51.63 -22.38
CA ASP A 145 18.98 51.81 -22.91
C ASP A 145 19.09 51.34 -24.37
N VAL A 146 18.44 50.21 -24.73
CA VAL A 146 18.36 49.74 -26.12
C VAL A 146 17.48 50.65 -26.99
N LEU A 147 16.43 51.24 -26.41
CA LEU A 147 15.54 52.19 -27.08
C LEU A 147 16.05 53.64 -27.05
N GLY A 148 17.22 53.89 -26.48
CA GLY A 148 17.87 55.21 -26.45
C GLY A 148 17.10 56.29 -25.68
N ARG A 149 16.27 55.91 -24.70
CA ARG A 149 15.26 56.79 -24.09
C ARG A 149 15.70 57.44 -22.76
N ARG A 150 17.01 57.65 -22.54
CA ARG A 150 17.47 58.40 -21.35
C ARG A 150 17.14 59.88 -21.50
N GLU A 151 16.21 60.37 -20.70
CA GLU A 151 16.02 61.81 -20.49
C GLU A 151 17.27 62.37 -19.78
N GLU A 152 17.95 63.33 -20.42
CA GLU A 152 19.11 64.03 -19.85
C GLU A 152 18.74 64.69 -18.50
N PRO A 153 19.60 64.61 -17.47
CA PRO A 153 19.31 65.26 -16.20
C PRO A 153 19.40 66.78 -16.36
N PRO A 154 18.51 67.57 -15.72
CA PRO A 154 18.54 69.01 -15.82
C PRO A 154 19.84 69.55 -15.21
N THR A 155 20.61 70.25 -16.03
CA THR A 155 21.78 71.02 -15.62
C THR A 155 21.34 72.08 -14.59
N ARG A 156 21.75 71.89 -13.33
CA ARG A 156 21.61 72.91 -12.28
C ARG A 156 22.56 74.07 -12.61
N HIS A 157 21.98 75.23 -12.92
CA HIS A 157 22.62 76.53 -12.72
C HIS A 157 22.44 76.99 -11.28
#